data_AF-A0AAD6SAE6-F1
#
_entry.id   AF-A0AAD6SAE6-F1
#
_cell.length_a   1.000
_cell.length_b   1.000
_cell.length_c   1.000
_cell.angle_alpha   90.00
_cell.angle_beta   90.00
_cell.angle_gamma   90.00
#
_symmetry.space_group_name_H-M   'P 1'
#
loop_
_entity.id
_entity.type
_entity.pdbx_description
1 polymer ?
#
loop_
_entity_poly.entity_id
_entity_poly.type
_entity_poly.pdbx_seq_one_letter_code
_entity_poly.pdbx_strand_id
1 'polypeptide(L)' 'MRRFVLRAHRFADAYRHGLDGPQAAWAARKYKGHRVLPAELKNEMLAAGILRGGNANPSL' A
#
# COMPACT_ATOMS: atom_id res chain seq x y z
N MET A 1 -10.19 4.68 -20.31
CA MET A 1 -8.83 4.33 -19.83
C MET A 1 -8.49 4.85 -18.43
N ARG A 2 -9.01 6.01 -17.98
CA ARG A 2 -8.67 6.63 -16.68
C ARG A 2 -8.85 5.74 -15.43
N ARG A 3 -9.88 4.89 -15.40
CA ARG A 3 -10.16 4.01 -14.24
C ARG A 3 -9.07 2.96 -13.99
N PHE A 4 -8.51 2.39 -15.06
CA PHE A 4 -7.47 1.36 -14.96
C PHE A 4 -6.12 1.96 -14.56
N VAL A 5 -5.75 3.09 -15.18
CA VAL A 5 -4.50 3.80 -14.88
C VAL A 5 -4.47 4.27 -13.43
N LEU A 6 -5.57 4.81 -12.90
CA LEU A 6 -5.66 5.21 -11.49
C LEU A 6 -5.53 4.03 -10.52
N ARG A 7 -6.00 2.84 -10.90
CA ARG A 7 -5.87 1.64 -10.07
C ARG A 7 -4.42 1.14 -10.07
N ALA A 8 -3.77 1.12 -11.23
CA ALA A 8 -2.36 0.75 -11.34
C ALA A 8 -1.45 1.71 -10.55
N HIS A 9 -1.72 3.02 -10.60
CA HIS A 9 -0.96 4.00 -9.83
C HIS A 9 -1.00 3.78 -8.32
N ARG A 10 -2.11 3.32 -7.75
CA ARG A 10 -2.20 3.03 -6.30
C ARG A 10 -1.33 1.87 -5.87
N PHE A 11 -1.25 0.83 -6.71
CA PHE A 11 -0.35 -0.29 -6.46
C PHE A 11 1.12 0.14 -6.67
N ALA A 12 1.40 0.93 -7.71
CA ALA A 12 2.74 1.47 -7.93
C ALA A 12 3.21 2.35 -6.76
N ASP A 13 2.35 3.22 -6.23
CA ASP A 13 2.64 4.04 -5.05
C ASP A 13 2.90 3.17 -3.81
N ALA A 14 2.07 2.15 -3.59
CA ALA A 14 2.25 1.20 -2.51
C ALA A 14 3.60 0.48 -2.57
N TYR A 15 4.00 -0.03 -3.74
CA TYR A 15 5.30 -0.67 -3.92
C TYR A 15 6.47 0.28 -3.71
N ARG A 16 6.35 1.56 -4.15
CA ARG A 16 7.38 2.59 -3.91
C ARG A 16 7.57 2.88 -2.42
N HIS A 17 6.54 2.67 -1.61
CA HIS A 17 6.60 2.81 -0.15
C HIS A 17 7.08 1.55 0.57
N GLY A 18 7.46 0.49 -0.17
CA GLY A 18 7.93 -0.78 0.38
C GLY A 18 6.82 -1.69 0.87
N LEU A 19 5.58 -1.50 0.39
CA LEU A 19 4.45 -2.36 0.74
C LEU A 19 4.47 -3.63 -0.10
N ASP A 20 4.24 -4.76 0.55
CA ASP A 20 4.12 -6.06 -0.10
C ASP A 20 2.75 -6.26 -0.78
N GLY A 21 2.57 -7.30 -1.59
CA GLY A 21 1.33 -7.57 -2.35
C GLY A 21 0.04 -7.51 -1.49
N PRO A 22 -0.03 -8.23 -0.35
CA PRO A 22 -1.19 -8.18 0.55
C PRO A 22 -1.41 -6.78 1.17
N GLN A 23 -0.32 -6.09 1.48
CA GLN A 23 -0.29 -4.75 2.07
C GLN A 23 -0.80 -3.71 1.06
N ALA A 24 -0.30 -3.75 -0.18
CA ALA A 24 -0.73 -2.91 -1.28
C ALA A 24 -2.21 -3.14 -1.62
N ALA A 25 -2.68 -4.39 -1.60
CA ALA A 25 -4.08 -4.72 -1.83
C ALA A 25 -4.99 -4.12 -0.74
N TRP A 26 -4.58 -4.19 0.52
CA TRP A 26 -5.31 -3.56 1.63
C TRP A 26 -5.34 -2.03 1.49
N ALA A 27 -4.20 -1.41 1.24
CA ALA A 27 -4.08 0.04 1.07
C ALA A 27 -4.92 0.54 -0.11
N ALA A 28 -4.87 -0.13 -1.26
CA ALA A 28 -5.68 0.22 -2.44
C ALA A 28 -7.18 0.06 -2.20
N ARG A 29 -7.60 -0.84 -1.30
CA ARG A 29 -9.00 -1.07 -0.94
C ARG A 29 -9.52 -0.02 0.04
N LYS A 30 -8.70 0.37 1.02
CA LYS A 30 -9.02 1.37 2.04
C LYS A 30 -9.00 2.79 1.47
N TYR A 31 -7.98 3.12 0.67
CA TYR A 31 -7.78 4.47 0.11
C TYR A 31 -8.26 4.58 -1.34
N LYS A 32 -9.48 4.09 -1.62
CA LYS A 32 -10.08 4.12 -2.97
C LYS A 32 -10.33 5.52 -3.54
N GLY A 33 -10.30 6.57 -2.72
CA GLY A 33 -10.44 7.98 -3.12
C GLY A 33 -9.12 8.75 -3.21
N HIS A 34 -8.09 8.29 -2.50
CA HIS A 34 -6.81 8.98 -2.44
C HIS A 34 -5.91 8.50 -3.59
N ARG A 35 -5.16 9.44 -4.17
CA ARG A 35 -4.16 9.16 -5.22
C ARG A 35 -2.77 8.95 -4.65
N VAL A 36 -2.54 9.42 -3.44
CA VAL A 36 -1.29 9.33 -2.68
C VAL A 36 -1.63 8.68 -1.36
N LEU A 37 -0.82 7.72 -0.95
CA LEU A 37 -0.96 7.07 0.35
C LEU A 37 -0.63 8.06 1.48
N PRO A 38 -1.54 8.25 2.46
CA PRO A 38 -1.26 9.13 3.60
C PRO A 38 -0.11 8.58 4.45
N ALA A 39 0.66 9.46 5.09
CA ALA A 39 1.76 9.06 5.97
C ALA A 39 1.30 8.16 7.13
N GLU A 40 0.06 8.34 7.59
CA GLU A 40 -0.57 7.56 8.66
C GLU A 40 -0.90 6.11 8.26
N LEU A 41 -0.89 5.79 6.96
CA LEU A 41 -1.17 4.45 6.44
C LEU A 41 -0.38 3.37 7.18
N LYS A 42 0.93 3.59 7.38
CA LYS A 42 1.80 2.60 8.03
C LYS A 42 1.35 2.31 9.46
N ASN A 43 0.94 3.34 10.20
CA ASN A 43 0.41 3.18 11.56
C ASN A 43 -0.91 2.41 11.55
N GLU A 44 -1.81 2.73 10.61
CA GLU A 44 -3.08 2.00 10.47
C GLU A 44 -2.87 0.54 10.06
N MET A 45 -1.89 0.26 9.20
CA MET A 45 -1.55 -1.10 8.77
C MET A 45 -0.90 -1.90 9.91
N LEU A 46 -0.10 -1.24 10.76
CA LEU A 46 0.45 -1.82 11.98
C LEU A 46 -0.68 -2.20 12.95
N ALA A 47 -1.61 -1.28 13.19
CA ALA A 47 -2.77 -1.48 14.05
C ALA A 47 -3.72 -2.57 13.52
N ALA A 48 -3.86 -2.68 12.19
CA ALA A 48 -4.63 -3.73 11.54
C ALA A 48 -3.93 -5.10 11.52
N GLY A 49 -2.70 -5.20 12.03
CA GLY A 49 -1.90 -6.44 11.99
C GLY A 49 -1.42 -6.83 10.60
N ILE A 50 -1.62 -5.98 9.58
CA ILE A 50 -1.27 -6.22 8.17
C ILE A 50 0.25 -6.12 7.95
N LEU A 51 0.98 -5.43 8.83
CA LEU A 51 2.45 -5.36 8.81
C LEU A 51 3.13 -6.56 9.51
N ARG A 52 2.39 -7.46 10.16
CA ARG A 52 2.97 -8.54 10.95
C ARG A 52 3.18 -9.79 10.08
N GLY A 53 4.35 -9.85 9.46
CA GLY A 53 4.93 -11.09 8.91
C GLY A 53 4.80 -11.20 7.39
N GLY A 54 5.92 -10.97 6.70
CA GLY A 54 6.00 -11.14 5.26
C GLY A 54 7.41 -11.27 4.71
N ASN A 55 8.38 -10.43 5.12
CA ASN A 55 9.80 -10.54 4.75
C ASN A 55 10.54 -9.28 5.21
N ALA A 56 11.50 -9.49 6.12
CA ALA A 56 12.64 -8.60 6.21
C ALA A 56 13.32 -8.60 4.84
N ASN A 57 13.30 -7.47 4.14
CA ASN A 57 14.36 -7.18 3.19
C ASN A 57 15.11 -5.96 3.77
N PRO A 58 16.10 -6.18 4.67
CA PRO A 58 16.79 -5.11 5.37
C PRO A 58 17.87 -4.43 4.52
N SER A 59 17.84 -4.53 3.19
CA SER A 59 18.84 -3.91 2.33
C SER A 59 18.45 -4.01 0.86
N LEU A 60 17.89 -2.93 0.31
CA LEU A 60 18.15 -2.39 -1.03
C LEU A 60 17.69 -0.93 -1.06
#